data_AF-A0A4R4K590-F1
#
_entry.id   AF-A0A4R4K590-F1
#
_cell.length_a   1.000
_cell.length_b   1.000
_cell.length_c   1.000
_cell.angle_alpha   90.00
_cell.angle_beta   90.00
_cell.angle_gamma   90.00
#
_symmetry.space_group_name_H-M   'P 1'
#
loop_
_entity.id
_entity.type
_entity.pdbx_description
1 polymer ?
#
loop_
_entity_poly.entity_id
_entity_poly.type
_entity_poly.pdbx_seq_one_letter_code
_entity_poly.pdbx_strand_id
1 'polypeptide(L)'
;MKTSFKTLIFAFAFGTTAVSAGPGEGSKKATSFATGIYTSQDGRLNVNIEKSLPLNTTVLIMNSQGDILARENVSRKQTKACIKFDLSALQDGEYKLAVVSKVDKEVKEFVISSATAVTQRTLTFE
;
A
#
# COMPACT_ATOMS: atom_id res chain seq x y z
N MET A 1 -59.32 -10.38 -42.75
CA MET A 1 -58.24 -9.65 -43.45
C MET A 1 -56.92 -10.04 -42.81
N LYS A 2 -55.94 -10.41 -43.63
CA LYS A 2 -54.61 -10.89 -43.25
C LYS A 2 -53.68 -9.69 -43.15
N THR A 3 -52.95 -9.50 -42.05
CA THR A 3 -51.90 -8.45 -41.98
C THR A 3 -50.62 -9.03 -41.43
N SER A 4 -49.63 -9.08 -42.31
CA SER A 4 -48.35 -9.77 -42.21
C SER A 4 -47.38 -9.10 -41.25
N PHE A 5 -46.70 -9.91 -40.43
CA PHE A 5 -45.58 -9.48 -39.59
C PHE A 5 -44.33 -9.41 -40.46
N LYS A 6 -43.87 -8.21 -40.80
CA LYS A 6 -42.59 -7.99 -41.50
C LYS A 6 -41.45 -8.12 -40.51
N THR A 7 -40.71 -9.22 -40.60
CA THR A 7 -39.46 -9.48 -39.88
C THR A 7 -38.41 -8.42 -40.23
N LEU A 8 -37.98 -7.63 -39.25
CA LEU A 8 -36.86 -6.70 -39.35
C LEU A 8 -35.61 -7.39 -38.79
N ILE A 9 -34.74 -7.89 -39.68
CA ILE A 9 -33.45 -8.47 -39.30
C ILE A 9 -32.46 -7.31 -39.16
N PHE A 10 -32.12 -6.94 -37.93
CA PHE A 10 -31.02 -6.03 -37.64
C PHE A 10 -29.72 -6.84 -37.54
N ALA A 11 -28.89 -6.77 -38.57
CA ALA A 11 -27.55 -7.37 -38.55
C ALA A 11 -26.64 -6.53 -37.64
N PHE A 12 -26.34 -7.05 -36.44
CA PHE A 12 -25.41 -6.43 -35.51
C PHE A 12 -23.98 -6.83 -35.88
N ALA A 13 -23.27 -5.97 -36.61
CA ALA A 13 -21.84 -6.16 -36.88
C ALA A 13 -21.04 -5.76 -35.63
N PHE A 14 -20.56 -6.76 -34.87
CA PHE A 14 -19.68 -6.55 -33.72
C PHE A 14 -18.27 -6.22 -34.23
N GLY A 15 -17.97 -4.93 -34.43
CA GLY A 15 -16.63 -4.47 -34.75
C GLY A 15 -15.74 -4.53 -33.51
N THR A 16 -14.78 -5.45 -33.45
CA THR A 16 -13.77 -5.49 -32.40
C THR A 16 -12.64 -4.50 -32.74
N THR A 17 -12.66 -3.32 -32.14
CA THR A 17 -11.46 -2.46 -32.12
C THR A 17 -10.47 -3.04 -31.11
N ALA A 18 -9.37 -3.60 -31.60
CA ALA A 18 -8.23 -3.97 -30.77
C ALA A 18 -7.61 -2.69 -30.19
N VAL A 19 -7.73 -2.48 -28.88
CA VAL A 19 -7.02 -1.41 -28.18
C VAL A 19 -5.62 -1.93 -27.91
N SER A 20 -4.63 -1.45 -28.65
CA SER A 20 -3.22 -1.71 -28.34
C SER A 20 -2.85 -0.91 -27.08
N ALA A 21 -2.76 -1.61 -25.94
CA ALA A 21 -2.11 -1.07 -24.75
C ALA A 21 -0.60 -1.00 -25.03
N GLY A 22 -0.12 0.16 -25.45
CA GLY A 22 1.31 0.47 -25.42
C GLY A 22 1.83 0.43 -23.97
N PRO A 23 3.12 0.15 -23.72
CA PRO A 23 3.70 0.22 -22.38
C PRO A 23 3.67 1.68 -21.93
N GLY A 24 2.58 2.07 -21.28
CA GLY A 24 2.49 3.35 -20.62
C GLY A 24 3.44 3.31 -19.44
N GLU A 25 4.57 3.99 -19.54
CA GLU A 25 5.30 4.44 -18.37
C GLU A 25 4.31 5.20 -17.51
N GLY A 26 3.85 4.52 -16.46
CA GLY A 26 2.78 4.99 -15.60
C GLY A 26 3.20 6.34 -15.02
N SER A 27 2.60 7.41 -15.54
CA SER A 27 2.61 8.70 -14.88
C SER A 27 2.12 8.46 -13.46
N LYS A 28 3.04 8.46 -12.49
CA LYS A 28 2.70 8.35 -11.08
C LYS A 28 1.70 9.45 -10.80
N LYS A 29 0.43 9.07 -10.56
CA LYS A 29 -0.62 10.02 -10.21
C LYS A 29 -0.09 10.90 -9.08
N ALA A 30 -0.31 12.20 -9.19
CA ALA A 30 -0.02 13.13 -8.11
C ALA A 30 -0.78 12.66 -6.86
N THR A 31 -0.03 12.21 -5.85
CA THR A 31 -0.59 11.69 -4.60
C THR A 31 -0.93 12.85 -3.65
N SER A 32 -2.00 12.68 -2.87
CA SER A 32 -2.48 13.59 -1.83
C SER A 32 -1.55 13.66 -0.61
N PHE A 33 -0.52 12.83 -0.56
CA PHE A 33 0.48 12.80 0.50
C PHE A 33 1.82 12.21 0.01
N ALA A 34 2.92 12.68 0.59
CA ALA A 34 4.24 12.05 0.50
C ALA A 34 4.52 11.28 1.78
N THR A 35 5.20 10.13 1.66
CA THR A 35 5.57 9.27 2.79
C THR A 35 7.08 9.05 2.86
N GLY A 36 7.61 9.01 4.08
CA GLY A 36 8.98 8.62 4.37
C GLY A 36 8.97 7.51 5.42
N ILE A 37 9.47 6.32 5.07
CA ILE A 37 9.38 5.13 5.93
C ILE A 37 10.79 4.60 6.16
N TYR A 38 11.18 4.47 7.43
CA TYR A 38 12.49 3.93 7.83
C TYR A 38 12.44 3.30 9.22
N THR A 39 13.37 2.39 9.50
CA THR A 39 13.56 1.78 10.82
C THR A 39 14.61 2.56 11.61
N SER A 40 14.32 2.87 12.86
CA SER A 40 15.28 3.45 13.80
C SER A 40 16.21 2.39 14.37
N GLN A 41 17.34 2.81 14.97
CA GLN A 41 18.28 1.91 15.65
C GLN A 41 17.67 1.15 16.82
N ASP A 42 16.60 1.67 17.43
CA ASP A 42 15.81 1.01 18.47
C ASP A 42 14.83 -0.04 17.92
N GLY A 43 14.85 -0.31 16.61
CA GLY A 43 13.98 -1.29 15.95
C GLY A 43 12.56 -0.77 15.66
N ARG A 44 12.26 0.50 15.95
CA ARG A 44 10.95 1.08 15.67
C ARG A 44 10.80 1.48 14.21
N LEU A 45 9.60 1.29 13.67
CA LEU A 45 9.25 1.75 12.33
C LEU A 45 8.71 3.17 12.40
N ASN A 46 9.41 4.10 11.74
CA ASN A 46 9.00 5.49 11.65
C ASN A 46 8.32 5.72 10.30
N VAL A 47 7.15 6.34 10.35
CA VAL A 47 6.34 6.70 9.18
C VAL A 47 6.08 8.20 9.25
N ASN A 48 6.77 8.93 8.38
CA ASN A 48 6.57 10.35 8.16
C ASN A 48 5.55 10.55 7.04
N ILE A 49 4.62 11.47 7.26
CA ILE A 49 3.58 11.81 6.29
C ILE A 49 3.57 13.32 6.13
N GLU A 50 3.64 13.77 4.89
CA GLU A 50 3.42 15.16 4.51
C GLU A 50 2.27 15.23 3.51
N LYS A 51 1.17 15.86 3.90
CA LYS A 51 -0.05 15.92 3.08
C LYS A 51 -0.02 17.14 2.18
N SER A 52 -0.26 16.91 0.89
CA SER A 52 -0.48 17.97 -0.09
C SER A 52 -1.93 18.47 -0.08
N LEU A 53 -2.87 17.64 0.42
CA LEU A 53 -4.29 17.99 0.57
C LEU A 53 -4.76 17.81 2.02
N PRO A 54 -5.72 18.63 2.52
CA PRO A 54 -6.26 18.53 3.88
C PRO A 54 -7.28 17.39 4.00
N LEU A 55 -6.85 16.16 3.67
CA LEU A 55 -7.64 14.94 3.81
C LEU A 55 -7.29 14.23 5.11
N ASN A 56 -8.24 13.43 5.61
CA ASN A 56 -7.93 12.46 6.66
C ASN A 56 -7.09 11.34 6.03
N THR A 57 -6.04 10.95 6.73
CA THR A 57 -5.13 9.88 6.31
C THR A 57 -4.99 8.88 7.44
N THR A 58 -5.08 7.60 7.13
CA THR A 58 -4.94 6.52 8.10
C THR A 58 -3.72 5.67 7.73
N VAL A 59 -2.90 5.36 8.72
CA VAL A 59 -1.76 4.46 8.61
C VAL A 59 -2.13 3.14 9.24
N LEU A 60 -1.89 2.05 8.53
CA LEU A 60 -2.26 0.70 8.93
C LEU A 60 -1.05 -0.22 8.82
N ILE A 61 -0.81 -1.03 9.85
CA ILE A 61 0.08 -2.20 9.75
C ILE A 61 -0.81 -3.43 9.68
N MET A 62 -0.55 -4.28 8.69
CA MET A 62 -1.29 -5.51 8.45
C MET A 62 -0.34 -6.70 8.35
N ASN A 63 -0.79 -7.88 8.79
CA ASN A 63 -0.10 -9.14 8.51
C ASN A 63 -0.38 -9.63 7.08
N SER A 64 0.21 -10.78 6.71
CA SER A 64 -0.03 -11.43 5.41
C SER A 64 -1.47 -11.87 5.16
N GLN A 65 -2.25 -12.10 6.21
CA GLN A 65 -3.69 -12.43 6.13
C GLN A 65 -4.58 -11.19 5.92
N GLY A 66 -4.02 -9.98 6.06
CA GLY A 66 -4.75 -8.72 5.96
C GLY A 66 -5.36 -8.24 7.29
N ASP A 67 -5.07 -8.91 8.41
CA ASP A 67 -5.50 -8.46 9.72
C ASP A 67 -4.78 -7.17 10.11
N ILE A 68 -5.53 -6.20 10.63
CA ILE A 68 -4.97 -4.91 11.05
C ILE A 68 -4.39 -5.06 12.45
N LEU A 69 -3.07 -4.96 12.54
CA LEU A 69 -2.33 -5.05 13.80
C LEU A 69 -2.17 -3.69 14.49
N ALA A 70 -2.04 -2.63 13.69
CA ALA A 70 -1.96 -1.26 14.20
C ALA A 70 -2.69 -0.29 13.26
N ARG A 71 -3.26 0.76 13.85
CA ARG A 71 -3.96 1.83 13.12
C ARG A 71 -3.69 3.17 13.76
N GLU A 72 -3.24 4.12 12.97
CA GLU A 72 -3.08 5.51 13.38
C GLU A 72 -3.79 6.45 12.43
N ASN A 73 -4.50 7.45 12.98
CA ASN A 73 -5.28 8.40 12.20
C ASN A 73 -4.65 9.79 12.25
N VAL A 74 -4.35 10.34 11.08
CA VAL A 74 -3.88 11.72 10.89
C VAL A 74 -5.07 12.57 10.44
N SER A 75 -5.51 13.44 11.33
CA SER A 75 -6.66 14.32 11.08
C SER A 75 -6.39 15.28 9.92
N ARG A 76 -7.44 15.73 9.22
CA ARG A 76 -7.35 16.72 8.14
C ARG A 76 -6.63 18.03 8.52
N LYS A 77 -6.60 18.37 9.81
CA LYS A 77 -5.98 19.62 10.33
C LYS A 77 -4.45 19.51 10.42
N GLN A 78 -3.92 18.31 10.59
CA GLN A 78 -2.48 18.08 10.66
C GLN A 78 -1.95 17.95 9.24
N THR A 79 -1.05 18.81 8.79
CA THR A 79 -0.43 18.72 7.45
C THR A 79 0.77 17.77 7.43
N LYS A 80 1.46 17.63 8.56
CA LYS A 80 2.58 16.72 8.76
C LYS A 80 2.34 15.84 9.98
N ALA A 81 2.78 14.59 9.91
CA ALA A 81 2.74 13.66 11.03
C ALA A 81 3.97 12.75 11.01
N CYS A 82 4.47 12.41 12.19
CA CYS A 82 5.47 11.38 12.38
C CYS A 82 4.87 10.35 13.33
N ILE A 83 4.73 9.12 12.86
CA ILE A 83 4.16 8.02 13.62
C ILE A 83 5.26 6.99 13.83
N LYS A 84 5.40 6.53 15.07
CA LYS A 84 6.38 5.51 15.46
C LYS A 84 5.63 4.26 15.88
N PHE A 85 5.89 3.16 15.20
CA PHE A 85 5.35 1.85 15.56
C PHE A 85 6.44 1.03 16.24
N ASP A 86 6.09 0.48 17.39
CA ASP A 86 6.91 -0.53 18.06
C ASP A 86 6.58 -1.89 17.45
N LEU A 87 7.58 -2.52 16.84
CA LEU A 87 7.44 -3.81 16.18
C LEU A 87 7.99 -4.97 17.04
N SER A 88 8.50 -4.69 18.24
CA SER A 88 9.18 -5.68 19.09
C SER A 88 8.30 -6.84 19.54
N ALA A 89 6.98 -6.62 19.61
CA ALA A 89 6.01 -7.66 19.97
C ALA A 89 5.51 -8.48 18.77
N LEU A 90 5.93 -8.14 17.54
CA LEU A 90 5.53 -8.88 16.34
C LEU A 90 6.49 -10.03 16.08
N GLN A 91 5.94 -11.13 15.59
CA GLN A 91 6.74 -12.29 15.19
C GLN A 91 7.44 -12.03 13.86
N ASP A 92 8.49 -12.80 13.59
CA ASP A 92 9.13 -12.80 12.29
C ASP A 92 8.13 -13.18 11.19
N GLY A 93 8.16 -12.44 10.09
CA GLY A 93 7.20 -12.62 9.01
C GLY A 93 7.06 -11.42 8.08
N GLU A 94 6.13 -11.57 7.13
CA GLU A 94 5.80 -10.55 6.13
C GLU A 94 4.64 -9.67 6.61
N TYR A 95 4.84 -8.37 6.45
CA TYR A 95 3.89 -7.35 6.87
C TYR A 95 3.70 -6.29 5.78
N LYS A 96 2.57 -5.59 5.85
CA LYS A 96 2.24 -4.51 4.94
C LYS A 96 1.93 -3.25 5.73
N LEU A 97 2.59 -2.16 5.36
CA LEU A 97 2.25 -0.81 5.80
C LEU A 97 1.38 -0.17 4.72
N ALA A 98 0.17 0.25 5.06
CA ALA A 98 -0.70 1.01 4.17
C ALA A 98 -0.92 2.42 4.69
N VAL A 99 -0.74 3.41 3.82
CA VAL A 99 -1.13 4.81 4.05
C VAL A 99 -2.30 5.10 3.14
N VAL A 100 -3.46 5.38 3.74
CA VAL A 100 -4.75 5.48 3.06
C VAL A 100 -5.35 6.85 3.29
N SER A 101 -5.62 7.59 2.22
CA SER A 101 -6.47 8.78 2.24
C SER A 101 -7.80 8.47 1.55
N LYS A 102 -8.67 9.48 1.43
CA LYS A 102 -9.94 9.34 0.71
C LYS A 102 -9.74 9.03 -0.79
N VAL A 103 -8.61 9.43 -1.36
CA VAL A 103 -8.37 9.40 -2.81
C VAL A 103 -7.17 8.54 -3.21
N ASP A 104 -6.22 8.34 -2.30
CA ASP A 104 -5.01 7.56 -2.57
C ASP A 104 -4.80 6.47 -1.52
N LYS A 105 -4.18 5.38 -1.95
CA LYS A 105 -3.72 4.30 -1.10
C LYS A 105 -2.32 3.90 -1.54
N GLU A 106 -1.37 4.04 -0.65
CA GLU A 106 0.00 3.56 -0.82
C GLU A 106 0.20 2.34 0.08
N VAL A 107 0.75 1.25 -0.46
CA VAL A 107 1.05 0.04 0.30
C VAL A 107 2.52 -0.29 0.11
N LYS A 108 3.23 -0.53 1.21
CA LYS A 108 4.63 -0.94 1.22
C LYS A 108 4.78 -2.22 2.03
N GLU A 109 5.42 -3.21 1.43
CA GLU A 109 5.68 -4.50 2.06
C GLU A 109 7.03 -4.45 2.78
N PHE A 110 7.12 -5.09 3.94
CA PHE A 110 8.35 -5.21 4.71
C PHE A 110 8.38 -6.53 5.47
N VAL A 111 9.59 -7.00 5.79
CA VAL A 111 9.82 -8.26 6.50
C VAL A 111 10.44 -7.94 7.85
N ILE A 112 9.91 -8.55 8.90
CA ILE A 112 10.54 -8.58 10.21
C ILE A 112 11.30 -9.91 10.29
N SER A 113 12.60 -9.83 10.52
CA SER A 113 13.46 -10.99 10.76
C SER A 113 14.36 -10.69 11.94
N SER A 114 14.21 -11.47 13.00
CA SER A 114 15.14 -11.49 14.12
C SER A 114 16.42 -12.17 13.65
N ALA A 115 17.46 -11.37 13.37
CA ALA A 115 18.79 -11.93 13.19
C ALA A 115 19.24 -12.47 14.55
N THR A 116 19.16 -13.78 14.76
CA THR A 116 19.79 -14.44 15.91
C THR A 116 21.26 -14.06 15.88
N ALA A 117 21.69 -13.20 16.81
CA ALA A 117 23.08 -12.79 16.92
C ALA A 117 23.94 -14.04 17.17
N VAL A 118 24.60 -14.55 16.13
CA VAL A 118 25.55 -15.64 16.24
C VAL A 118 26.71 -15.11 17.08
N THR A 119 26.72 -15.47 18.37
CA THR A 119 27.81 -15.14 19.28
C THR A 119 29.02 -15.97 18.85
N GLN A 120 29.89 -15.39 18.01
CA GLN A 120 31.18 -15.99 17.70
C GLN A 120 32.08 -15.84 18.94
N ARG A 121 32.29 -16.94 19.66
CA ARG A 121 33.31 -16.99 20.72
C ARG A 121 34.65 -17.29 20.05
N THR A 122 35.49 -16.27 19.89
CA THR A 122 36.89 -16.48 19.51
C THR A 122 37.62 -17.05 20.73
N LEU A 123 38.05 -18.30 20.65
CA LEU A 123 38.99 -18.89 21.60
C LEU A 123 40.41 -18.59 21.11
N THR A 124 41.10 -17.69 21.78
CA THR A 124 42.55 -17.50 21.59
C THR A 124 43.27 -18.54 22.43
N PHE A 125 44.15 -19.32 21.81
CA PHE A 125 45.07 -20.21 22.51
C PHE A 125 46.44 -19.53 22.57
N GLU A 126 47.00 -19.41 23.78
CA GLU A 126 48.40 -19.04 24.04
C GLU A 126 49.29 -20.27 24.12
#